data_AF-A0A6G7P2S8-F1
#
_entry.id   AF-A0A6G7P2S8-F1
#
_cell.length_a   1.000
_cell.length_b   1.000
_cell.length_c   1.000
_cell.angle_alpha   90.00
_cell.angle_beta   90.00
_cell.angle_gamma   90.00
#
_symmetry.space_group_name_H-M   'P 1'
#
loop_
_entity.id
_entity.type
_entity.pdbx_description
1 polymer ?
#
loop_
_entity_poly.entity_id
_entity_poly.type
_entity_poly.pdbx_seq_one_letter_code
_entity_poly.pdbx_strand_id
1 'polypeptide(L)'
;MGVTGTGTSGTGTSGTGSAGPGTSGTGTPGTGATGAGPADIPHSDLADTLLPRLTAVYGAAADPARAASMRAYMKDVAPFLGLPTPERRALSRTVLAGTPRPGEADCAAVALRCWRLPEREYHYFAVDYLRRHVGRCSSAFLPVARRLITTVSWWDTVDLLAVHVVGPLVAADPALVRQMDAWIADDDLWVARAALLHQLSYKDRTDADRLFGYCLRQASHPDFFVRKAIGWTLREYAKTDPDAVRAFLAREGHRFAPLSVREALKHLGP
;
A
#
# COMPACT_ATOMS: atom_id res chain seq x y z
N MET A 1 -57.94 -30.76 23.61
CA MET A 1 -57.01 -31.14 24.69
C MET A 1 -56.84 -32.66 24.63
N GLY A 2 -55.60 -33.17 24.69
CA GLY A 2 -55.24 -34.59 24.45
C GLY A 2 -54.59 -34.74 23.06
N VAL A 3 -53.27 -34.85 22.86
CA VAL A 3 -52.26 -35.85 23.25
C VAL A 3 -52.13 -37.00 22.21
N THR A 4 -50.88 -37.14 21.71
CA THR A 4 -50.15 -38.31 21.12
C THR A 4 -50.57 -38.96 19.78
N GLY A 5 -49.65 -38.89 18.81
CA GLY A 5 -48.75 -40.02 18.42
C GLY A 5 -49.23 -41.05 17.39
N THR A 6 -48.24 -41.71 16.74
CA THR A 6 -48.27 -42.76 15.68
C THR A 6 -48.21 -42.22 14.24
N GLY A 7 -47.54 -42.83 13.27
CA GLY A 7 -46.88 -44.13 13.16
C GLY A 7 -46.45 -44.36 11.69
N THR A 8 -45.64 -45.39 11.49
CA THR A 8 -44.68 -45.67 10.41
C THR A 8 -45.27 -46.31 9.13
N SER A 9 -44.50 -46.24 8.03
CA SER A 9 -44.20 -47.31 7.03
C SER A 9 -44.91 -47.35 5.66
N GLY A 10 -44.11 -47.63 4.61
CA GLY A 10 -44.54 -48.22 3.33
C GLY A 10 -43.55 -48.01 2.17
N THR A 11 -42.58 -48.92 1.96
CA THR A 11 -42.42 -49.82 0.77
C THR A 11 -42.11 -49.12 -0.58
N GLY A 12 -41.12 -49.49 -1.41
CA GLY A 12 -40.21 -50.65 -1.46
C GLY A 12 -39.46 -50.68 -2.82
N THR A 13 -38.52 -51.63 -2.96
CA THR A 13 -37.97 -52.26 -4.20
C THR A 13 -37.22 -51.36 -5.22
N SER A 14 -35.90 -51.44 -5.46
CA SER A 14 -34.96 -52.51 -5.92
C SER A 14 -34.75 -52.60 -7.46
N GLY A 15 -33.48 -52.54 -7.90
CA GLY A 15 -32.98 -52.99 -9.22
C GLY A 15 -31.93 -52.05 -9.84
N THR A 16 -30.61 -52.26 -9.69
CA THR A 16 -29.65 -53.15 -10.44
C THR A 16 -29.16 -52.65 -11.82
N GLY A 17 -27.82 -52.61 -11.98
CA GLY A 17 -27.06 -52.53 -13.26
C GLY A 17 -26.29 -51.21 -13.43
N SER A 18 -24.98 -51.07 -13.19
CA SER A 18 -23.74 -51.72 -13.68
C SER A 18 -23.22 -51.24 -15.06
N ALA A 19 -22.00 -50.69 -15.02
CA ALA A 19 -20.90 -50.71 -16.01
C ALA A 19 -20.82 -49.69 -17.18
N GLY A 20 -19.74 -48.91 -17.17
CA GLY A 20 -18.73 -48.95 -18.25
C GLY A 20 -18.62 -47.77 -19.24
N PRO A 21 -17.45 -47.55 -19.91
CA PRO A 21 -16.86 -46.22 -20.17
C PRO A 21 -16.69 -45.81 -21.66
N GLY A 22 -16.26 -44.55 -21.91
CA GLY A 22 -15.67 -44.03 -23.18
C GLY A 22 -15.91 -42.51 -23.40
N THR A 23 -14.91 -41.61 -23.26
CA THR A 23 -14.08 -40.95 -24.33
C THR A 23 -14.88 -40.47 -25.55
N SER A 24 -14.81 -39.25 -26.11
CA SER A 24 -13.83 -38.14 -26.12
C SER A 24 -14.37 -37.00 -27.05
N GLY A 25 -13.97 -35.73 -26.87
CA GLY A 25 -13.88 -34.76 -28.00
C GLY A 25 -14.38 -33.31 -27.82
N THR A 26 -13.43 -32.39 -27.61
CA THR A 26 -13.28 -31.02 -28.19
C THR A 26 -14.33 -29.91 -28.04
N GLY A 27 -13.89 -28.76 -27.48
CA GLY A 27 -14.42 -27.42 -27.81
C GLY A 27 -14.06 -26.29 -26.82
N THR A 28 -13.00 -25.53 -27.08
CA THR A 28 -12.82 -24.13 -26.63
C THR A 28 -12.51 -23.30 -27.90
N PRO A 29 -12.90 -22.01 -28.04
CA PRO A 29 -12.19 -20.87 -27.40
C PRO A 29 -13.11 -19.71 -26.92
N GLY A 30 -12.77 -18.99 -25.83
CA GLY A 30 -12.21 -17.61 -25.84
C GLY A 30 -13.29 -16.56 -25.51
N THR A 31 -13.10 -15.39 -24.89
CA THR A 31 -11.95 -14.58 -24.46
C THR A 31 -12.50 -13.44 -23.58
N GLY A 32 -11.76 -12.96 -22.57
CA GLY A 32 -12.12 -11.71 -21.90
C GLY A 32 -11.46 -11.38 -20.56
N ALA A 33 -10.37 -12.02 -20.16
CA ALA A 33 -9.53 -11.55 -19.06
C ALA A 33 -8.15 -11.18 -19.64
N THR A 34 -7.99 -9.92 -20.05
CA THR A 34 -6.66 -9.35 -20.30
C THR A 34 -5.89 -9.32 -18.98
N GLY A 35 -4.77 -10.02 -18.98
CA GLY A 35 -4.05 -10.42 -17.78
C GLY A 35 -3.08 -9.40 -17.21
N ALA A 36 -2.56 -9.76 -16.05
CA ALA A 36 -1.28 -9.27 -15.56
C ALA A 36 -0.54 -10.47 -14.95
N GLY A 37 0.26 -11.15 -15.78
CA GLY A 37 1.38 -11.95 -15.28
C GLY A 37 2.37 -11.04 -14.51
N PRO A 38 3.48 -11.58 -13.97
CA PRO A 38 4.46 -10.76 -13.26
C PRO A 38 4.85 -9.61 -14.20
N ALA A 39 4.49 -8.37 -13.83
CA ALA A 39 4.88 -7.21 -14.61
C ALA A 39 6.41 -7.25 -14.72
N ASP A 40 6.92 -7.55 -15.92
CA ASP A 40 8.34 -7.67 -16.14
C ASP A 40 9.00 -6.37 -15.71
N ILE A 41 10.00 -6.48 -14.84
CA ILE A 41 10.80 -5.33 -14.45
C ILE A 41 11.36 -4.74 -15.74
N PRO A 42 11.10 -3.47 -16.06
CA PRO A 42 11.57 -2.89 -17.31
C PRO A 42 13.10 -2.91 -17.35
N HIS A 43 13.64 -3.06 -18.56
CA HIS A 43 15.06 -2.90 -18.80
C HIS A 43 15.50 -1.47 -18.46
N SER A 44 16.68 -1.30 -17.85
CA SER A 44 17.24 -0.01 -17.50
C SER A 44 18.73 -0.14 -17.24
N ASP A 45 19.55 0.45 -18.12
CA ASP A 45 21.01 0.55 -17.94
C ASP A 45 21.37 1.30 -16.65
N LEU A 46 20.52 2.26 -16.27
CA LEU A 46 20.67 2.99 -15.03
C LEU A 46 20.49 2.07 -13.82
N ALA A 47 19.47 1.20 -13.83
CA ALA A 47 19.28 0.21 -12.79
C ALA A 47 20.42 -0.83 -12.77
N ASP A 48 20.89 -1.27 -13.94
CA ASP A 48 22.05 -2.18 -14.05
C ASP A 48 23.33 -1.56 -13.44
N THR A 49 23.49 -0.25 -13.54
CA THR A 49 24.59 0.49 -12.92
C THR A 49 24.38 0.71 -11.42
N LEU A 50 23.17 1.09 -11.01
CA LEU A 50 22.87 1.52 -9.64
C LEU A 50 22.80 0.36 -8.65
N LEU A 51 22.19 -0.77 -9.02
CA LEU A 51 21.93 -1.85 -8.08
C LEU A 51 23.22 -2.48 -7.53
N PRO A 52 24.24 -2.83 -8.35
CA PRO A 52 25.51 -3.33 -7.84
C PRO A 52 26.26 -2.30 -6.97
N ARG A 53 26.21 -1.02 -7.34
CA ARG A 53 26.79 0.07 -6.52
C ARG A 53 26.09 0.18 -5.17
N LEU A 54 24.77 0.12 -5.18
CA LEU A 54 23.94 0.22 -3.99
C LEU A 54 24.24 -0.91 -3.01
N THR A 55 24.23 -2.16 -3.47
CA THR A 55 24.48 -3.32 -2.60
C THR A 55 25.91 -3.33 -2.08
N ALA A 56 26.91 -2.94 -2.88
CA ALA A 56 28.28 -2.82 -2.43
C ALA A 56 28.46 -1.73 -1.36
N VAL A 57 27.93 -0.53 -1.61
CA VAL A 57 28.07 0.62 -0.69
C VAL A 57 27.30 0.38 0.61
N TYR A 58 26.07 -0.13 0.54
CA TYR A 58 25.28 -0.39 1.75
C TYR A 58 25.81 -1.60 2.51
N GLY A 59 26.18 -2.68 1.82
CA GLY A 59 26.74 -3.86 2.44
C GLY A 59 28.04 -3.58 3.19
N ALA A 60 28.93 -2.75 2.63
CA ALA A 60 30.18 -2.36 3.28
C ALA A 60 29.97 -1.52 4.57
N ALA A 61 28.83 -0.84 4.69
CA ALA A 61 28.48 -0.03 5.86
C ALA A 61 27.58 -0.77 6.86
N ALA A 62 27.23 -2.03 6.60
CA ALA A 62 26.29 -2.77 7.42
C ALA A 62 26.78 -2.93 8.87
N ASP A 63 25.86 -2.80 9.81
CA ASP A 63 26.07 -2.96 11.24
C ASP A 63 25.06 -4.00 11.78
N PRO A 64 25.50 -5.26 11.99
CA PRO A 64 24.64 -6.33 12.47
C PRO A 64 24.03 -6.07 13.85
N ALA A 65 24.72 -5.33 14.72
CA ALA A 65 24.21 -5.03 16.06
C ALA A 65 23.04 -4.03 15.97
N ARG A 66 23.19 -2.96 15.18
CA ARG A 66 22.09 -2.02 14.91
C ARG A 66 20.95 -2.68 14.14
N ALA A 67 21.26 -3.54 13.18
CA ALA A 67 20.28 -4.26 12.37
C ALA A 67 19.30 -5.07 13.23
N ALA A 68 19.79 -5.75 14.28
CA ALA A 68 18.95 -6.52 15.19
C ALA A 68 17.90 -5.65 15.89
N SER A 69 18.28 -4.48 16.39
CA SER A 69 17.36 -3.54 17.04
C SER A 69 16.35 -2.94 16.05
N MET A 70 16.79 -2.59 14.84
CA MET A 70 15.89 -2.04 13.80
C MET A 70 14.86 -3.07 13.34
N ARG A 71 15.28 -4.32 13.18
CA ARG A 71 14.39 -5.44 12.85
C ARG A 71 13.33 -5.67 13.93
N ALA A 72 13.75 -5.71 15.20
CA ALA A 72 12.83 -5.88 16.32
C ALA A 72 11.80 -4.74 16.41
N TYR A 73 12.23 -3.49 16.21
CA TYR A 73 11.32 -2.34 16.16
C TYR A 73 10.24 -2.47 15.07
N MET A 74 10.61 -3.03 13.92
CA MET A 74 9.69 -3.29 12.80
C MET A 74 8.99 -4.66 12.87
N LYS A 75 9.05 -5.34 14.02
CA LYS A 75 8.40 -6.64 14.26
C LYS A 75 8.77 -7.69 13.22
N ASP A 76 10.06 -7.74 12.87
CA ASP A 76 10.64 -8.75 11.98
C ASP A 76 10.02 -8.80 10.57
N VAL A 77 9.44 -7.69 10.09
CA VAL A 77 8.83 -7.63 8.74
C VAL A 77 9.84 -7.81 7.60
N ALA A 78 11.10 -7.48 7.83
CA ALA A 78 12.21 -7.63 6.89
C ALA A 78 13.55 -7.63 7.64
N PRO A 79 14.63 -8.21 7.08
CA PRO A 79 15.98 -8.00 7.57
C PRO A 79 16.42 -6.54 7.36
N PHE A 80 17.50 -6.16 8.05
CA PHE A 80 18.06 -4.81 8.04
C PHE A 80 19.57 -4.89 7.92
N LEU A 81 20.18 -3.87 7.32
CA LEU A 81 21.62 -3.64 7.31
C LEU A 81 22.10 -2.84 8.53
N GLY A 82 21.20 -2.20 9.28
CA GLY A 82 21.57 -1.39 10.44
C GLY A 82 21.90 0.07 10.09
N LEU A 83 21.41 0.58 8.95
CA LEU A 83 21.77 1.92 8.47
C LEU A 83 20.69 2.96 8.85
N PRO A 84 20.95 3.86 9.80
CA PRO A 84 20.03 4.93 10.16
C PRO A 84 19.91 5.94 9.01
N THR A 85 18.76 6.66 8.97
CA THR A 85 18.40 7.56 7.88
C THR A 85 19.50 8.57 7.46
N PRO A 86 20.21 9.28 8.37
CA PRO A 86 21.24 10.24 7.96
C PRO A 86 22.41 9.57 7.22
N GLU A 87 22.89 8.45 7.74
CA GLU A 87 23.97 7.65 7.15
C GLU A 87 23.54 7.04 5.82
N ARG A 88 22.38 6.36 5.82
CA ARG A 88 21.77 5.78 4.61
C ARG A 88 21.67 6.79 3.48
N ARG A 89 21.18 8.01 3.77
CA ARG A 89 21.03 9.07 2.77
C ARG A 89 22.36 9.66 2.32
N ALA A 90 23.39 9.67 3.17
CA ALA A 90 24.73 10.04 2.76
C ALA A 90 25.30 9.03 1.76
N LEU A 91 25.17 7.74 2.05
CA LEU A 91 25.54 6.65 1.16
C LEU A 91 24.71 6.67 -0.15
N SER A 92 23.41 6.95 -0.09
CA SER A 92 22.60 7.08 -1.31
C SER A 92 23.13 8.15 -2.27
N ARG A 93 23.71 9.23 -1.76
CA ARG A 93 24.28 10.29 -2.62
C ARG A 93 25.52 9.81 -3.36
N THR A 94 26.36 8.97 -2.74
CA THR A 94 27.54 8.41 -3.41
C THR A 94 27.13 7.40 -4.47
N VAL A 95 26.13 6.56 -4.20
CA VAL A 95 25.55 5.61 -5.17
C VAL A 95 25.01 6.31 -6.42
N LEU A 96 24.35 7.46 -6.23
CA LEU A 96 23.73 8.25 -7.31
C LEU A 96 24.69 9.24 -7.99
N ALA A 97 25.94 9.33 -7.55
CA ALA A 97 26.89 10.29 -8.11
C ALA A 97 27.21 9.95 -9.57
N GLY A 98 27.15 10.97 -10.44
CA GLY A 98 27.49 10.85 -11.86
C GLY A 98 26.49 10.07 -12.71
N THR A 99 25.29 9.75 -12.20
CA THR A 99 24.27 9.07 -13.00
C THR A 99 23.38 10.05 -13.79
N PRO A 100 22.89 9.64 -14.98
CA PRO A 100 21.96 10.44 -15.75
C PRO A 100 20.63 10.62 -15.01
N ARG A 101 19.87 11.66 -15.39
CA ARG A 101 18.53 11.84 -14.84
C ARG A 101 17.59 10.75 -15.39
N PRO A 102 16.82 10.04 -14.55
CA PRO A 102 16.03 8.88 -14.97
C PRO A 102 14.78 9.23 -15.78
N GLY A 103 14.35 8.31 -16.64
CA GLY A 103 12.98 8.23 -17.15
C GLY A 103 12.05 7.42 -16.23
N GLU A 104 10.79 7.28 -16.61
CA GLU A 104 9.80 6.47 -15.87
C GLU A 104 10.20 4.99 -15.80
N ALA A 105 10.69 4.42 -16.91
CA ALA A 105 11.17 3.04 -16.96
C ALA A 105 12.33 2.79 -15.98
N ASP A 106 13.26 3.75 -15.85
CA ASP A 106 14.33 3.67 -14.86
C ASP A 106 13.79 3.74 -13.43
N CYS A 107 12.80 4.60 -13.18
CA CYS A 107 12.14 4.69 -11.87
C CYS A 107 11.49 3.37 -11.48
N ALA A 108 10.79 2.73 -12.42
CA ALA A 108 10.15 1.44 -12.21
C ALA A 108 11.20 0.33 -11.99
N ALA A 109 12.23 0.28 -12.85
CA ALA A 109 13.30 -0.71 -12.76
C ALA A 109 14.06 -0.62 -11.43
N VAL A 110 14.51 0.57 -11.04
CA VAL A 110 15.22 0.79 -9.78
C VAL A 110 14.35 0.40 -8.59
N ALA A 111 13.09 0.86 -8.56
CA ALA A 111 12.20 0.58 -7.43
C ALA A 111 11.88 -0.92 -7.30
N LEU A 112 11.48 -1.57 -8.39
CA LEU A 112 11.11 -2.99 -8.38
C LEU A 112 12.31 -3.91 -8.09
N ARG A 113 13.52 -3.56 -8.56
CA ARG A 113 14.73 -4.34 -8.26
C ARG A 113 15.19 -4.15 -6.81
N CYS A 114 15.11 -2.93 -6.27
CA CYS A 114 15.35 -2.71 -4.83
C CYS A 114 14.36 -3.51 -3.97
N TRP A 115 13.11 -3.64 -4.42
CA TRP A 115 12.07 -4.41 -3.73
C TRP A 115 12.27 -5.93 -3.77
N ARG A 116 13.22 -6.42 -4.59
CA ARG A 116 13.66 -7.83 -4.59
C ARG A 116 14.81 -8.09 -3.63
N LEU A 117 15.47 -7.04 -3.14
CA LEU A 117 16.53 -7.19 -2.15
C LEU A 117 15.92 -7.36 -0.77
N PRO A 118 16.47 -8.23 0.10
CA PRO A 118 15.80 -8.61 1.32
C PRO A 118 15.78 -7.49 2.37
N GLU A 119 16.85 -6.71 2.49
CA GLU A 119 16.99 -5.73 3.56
C GLU A 119 16.17 -4.46 3.32
N ARG A 120 15.51 -4.00 4.39
CA ARG A 120 14.55 -2.88 4.33
C ARG A 120 15.17 -1.57 3.85
N GLU A 121 16.47 -1.36 4.07
CA GLU A 121 17.15 -0.15 3.60
C GLU A 121 17.20 0.00 2.09
N TYR A 122 17.11 -1.09 1.32
CA TYR A 122 16.95 -1.02 -0.13
C TYR A 122 15.57 -0.50 -0.53
N HIS A 123 14.52 -0.87 0.20
CA HIS A 123 13.18 -0.32 0.00
C HIS A 123 13.16 1.19 0.30
N TYR A 124 13.85 1.60 1.36
CA TYR A 124 13.99 3.03 1.68
C TYR A 124 14.78 3.80 0.62
N PHE A 125 15.81 3.20 0.02
CA PHE A 125 16.51 3.79 -1.12
C PHE A 125 15.54 4.02 -2.29
N ALA A 126 14.75 3.01 -2.65
CA ALA A 126 13.75 3.12 -3.70
C ALA A 126 12.72 4.23 -3.41
N VAL A 127 12.20 4.31 -2.19
CA VAL A 127 11.25 5.36 -1.80
C VAL A 127 11.87 6.75 -1.87
N ASP A 128 13.08 6.94 -1.34
CA ASP A 128 13.80 8.23 -1.42
C ASP A 128 14.17 8.59 -2.88
N TYR A 129 14.39 7.59 -3.74
CA TYR A 129 14.63 7.76 -5.18
C TYR A 129 13.36 8.19 -5.91
N LEU A 130 12.25 7.46 -5.72
CA LEU A 130 10.96 7.78 -6.31
C LEU A 130 10.46 9.15 -5.88
N ARG A 131 10.56 9.51 -4.59
CA ARG A 131 10.19 10.84 -4.10
C ARG A 131 10.88 11.97 -4.87
N ARG A 132 12.12 11.78 -5.32
CA ARG A 132 12.88 12.77 -6.08
C ARG A 132 12.51 12.81 -7.56
N HIS A 133 11.99 11.72 -8.11
CA HIS A 133 11.82 11.54 -9.55
C HIS A 133 10.38 11.30 -9.99
N VAL A 134 9.41 11.19 -9.07
CA VAL A 134 8.00 10.92 -9.40
C VAL A 134 7.38 11.97 -10.32
N GLY A 135 7.87 13.22 -10.30
CA GLY A 135 7.45 14.25 -11.26
C GLY A 135 7.82 13.94 -12.72
N ARG A 136 8.54 12.84 -12.98
CA ARG A 136 8.84 12.30 -14.31
C ARG A 136 8.01 11.07 -14.67
N CYS A 137 7.19 10.59 -13.74
CA CYS A 137 6.31 9.47 -13.93
C CYS A 137 4.91 9.99 -14.33
N SER A 138 4.29 9.30 -15.26
CA SER A 138 2.91 9.45 -15.66
C SER A 138 1.97 8.63 -14.78
N SER A 139 0.66 8.71 -15.03
CA SER A 139 -0.33 7.87 -14.38
C SER A 139 -0.13 6.36 -14.61
N ALA A 140 0.62 5.97 -15.65
CA ALA A 140 1.02 4.58 -15.89
C ALA A 140 1.92 3.99 -14.79
N PHE A 141 2.49 4.83 -13.92
CA PHE A 141 3.29 4.38 -12.79
C PHE A 141 2.45 3.91 -11.58
N LEU A 142 1.16 4.24 -11.51
CA LEU A 142 0.32 3.89 -10.36
C LEU A 142 0.26 2.38 -10.08
N PRO A 143 0.17 1.47 -11.07
CA PRO A 143 0.28 0.03 -10.85
C PRO A 143 1.61 -0.41 -10.21
N VAL A 144 2.73 0.22 -10.56
CA VAL A 144 4.03 -0.02 -9.91
C VAL A 144 3.96 0.40 -8.45
N ALA A 145 3.45 1.61 -8.17
CA ALA A 145 3.28 2.08 -6.79
C ALA A 145 2.39 1.14 -5.97
N ARG A 146 1.27 0.66 -6.55
CA ARG A 146 0.40 -0.34 -5.91
C ARG A 146 1.16 -1.62 -5.58
N ARG A 147 1.97 -2.13 -6.51
CA ARG A 147 2.77 -3.34 -6.29
C ARG A 147 3.76 -3.17 -5.12
N LEU A 148 4.41 -2.01 -5.02
CA LEU A 148 5.33 -1.71 -3.91
C LEU A 148 4.57 -1.62 -2.58
N ILE A 149 3.37 -1.02 -2.58
CA ILE A 149 2.50 -0.92 -1.39
C ILE A 149 2.10 -2.30 -0.87
N THR A 150 1.84 -3.27 -1.73
CA THR A 150 1.34 -4.61 -1.35
C THR A 150 2.40 -5.71 -1.29
N THR A 151 3.68 -5.35 -1.34
CA THR A 151 4.78 -6.33 -1.26
C THR A 151 5.66 -5.99 -0.06
N VAL A 152 5.81 -6.91 0.90
CA VAL A 152 6.53 -6.66 2.18
C VAL A 152 5.98 -5.39 2.87
N SER A 153 4.66 -5.32 2.98
CA SER A 153 3.94 -4.13 3.40
C SER A 153 4.11 -3.82 4.88
N TRP A 154 4.46 -2.57 5.18
CA TRP A 154 4.51 -2.02 6.53
C TRP A 154 4.47 -0.50 6.47
N TRP A 155 4.07 0.14 7.58
CA TRP A 155 3.74 1.57 7.61
C TRP A 155 4.91 2.46 7.19
N ASP A 156 6.14 2.08 7.51
CA ASP A 156 7.38 2.79 7.21
C ASP A 156 7.59 3.03 5.71
N THR A 157 7.19 2.11 4.83
CA THR A 157 7.25 2.32 3.38
C THR A 157 5.93 2.75 2.78
N VAL A 158 4.81 2.18 3.25
CA VAL A 158 3.47 2.48 2.70
C VAL A 158 3.14 3.96 2.87
N ASP A 159 3.43 4.53 4.04
CA ASP A 159 3.15 5.94 4.32
C ASP A 159 3.96 6.85 3.39
N LEU A 160 5.24 6.54 3.21
CA LEU A 160 6.11 7.34 2.35
C LEU A 160 5.71 7.21 0.87
N LEU A 161 5.32 6.02 0.42
CA LEU A 161 4.81 5.81 -0.95
C LEU A 161 3.48 6.56 -1.16
N ALA A 162 2.56 6.49 -0.20
CA ALA A 162 1.28 7.19 -0.28
C ALA A 162 1.49 8.71 -0.40
N VAL A 163 2.30 9.29 0.49
CA VAL A 163 2.47 10.75 0.60
C VAL A 163 3.38 11.32 -0.49
N HIS A 164 4.42 10.58 -0.89
CA HIS A 164 5.48 11.11 -1.76
C HIS A 164 5.54 10.50 -3.15
N VAL A 165 4.70 9.49 -3.45
CA VAL A 165 4.60 8.91 -4.79
C VAL A 165 3.17 8.97 -5.28
N VAL A 166 2.22 8.33 -4.58
CA VAL A 166 0.81 8.28 -4.99
C VAL A 166 0.18 9.67 -4.98
N GLY A 167 0.36 10.45 -3.90
CA GLY A 167 -0.11 11.82 -3.82
C GLY A 167 0.34 12.68 -5.01
N PRO A 168 1.65 12.84 -5.27
CA PRO A 168 2.12 13.58 -6.44
C PRO A 168 1.57 13.10 -7.79
N LEU A 169 1.40 11.77 -7.99
CA LEU A 169 0.79 11.24 -9.20
C LEU A 169 -0.67 11.67 -9.35
N VAL A 170 -1.47 11.55 -8.28
CA VAL A 170 -2.89 11.94 -8.28
C VAL A 170 -3.05 13.45 -8.44
N ALA A 171 -2.16 14.26 -7.83
CA ALA A 171 -2.16 15.70 -7.99
C ALA A 171 -1.83 16.15 -9.42
N ALA A 172 -0.98 15.38 -10.14
CA ALA A 172 -0.61 15.67 -11.51
C ALA A 172 -1.67 15.21 -12.52
N ASP A 173 -2.38 14.12 -12.23
CA ASP A 173 -3.46 13.58 -13.07
C ASP A 173 -4.72 13.30 -12.22
N PRO A 174 -5.68 14.25 -12.18
CA PRO A 174 -6.93 14.08 -11.44
C PRO A 174 -7.76 12.88 -11.88
N ALA A 175 -7.53 12.29 -13.06
CA ALA A 175 -8.23 11.07 -13.48
C ALA A 175 -7.92 9.89 -12.55
N LEU A 176 -6.77 9.91 -11.86
CA LEU A 176 -6.38 8.91 -10.86
C LEU A 176 -7.17 8.97 -9.55
N VAL A 177 -7.94 10.04 -9.31
CA VAL A 177 -8.80 10.14 -8.13
C VAL A 177 -9.80 8.97 -8.06
N ARG A 178 -10.29 8.49 -9.20
CA ARG A 178 -11.16 7.30 -9.26
C ARG A 178 -10.47 6.03 -8.77
N GLN A 179 -9.15 5.95 -8.91
CA GLN A 179 -8.39 4.83 -8.34
C GLN A 179 -8.30 4.94 -6.81
N MET A 180 -8.19 6.15 -6.27
CA MET A 180 -8.23 6.35 -4.82
C MET A 180 -9.62 5.98 -4.24
N ASP A 181 -10.69 6.22 -4.98
CA ASP A 181 -12.06 5.81 -4.62
C ASP A 181 -12.24 4.29 -4.58
N ALA A 182 -11.53 3.59 -5.46
CA ALA A 182 -11.45 2.14 -5.42
C ALA A 182 -10.57 1.67 -4.25
N TRP A 183 -9.38 2.26 -4.08
CA TRP A 183 -8.41 1.86 -3.07
C TRP A 183 -8.93 2.03 -1.63
N ILE A 184 -9.73 3.06 -1.37
CA ILE A 184 -10.32 3.23 -0.03
C ILE A 184 -11.33 2.12 0.32
N ALA A 185 -11.80 1.34 -0.65
CA ALA A 185 -12.68 0.19 -0.45
C ALA A 185 -11.97 -1.16 -0.63
N ASP A 186 -10.65 -1.17 -0.79
CA ASP A 186 -9.85 -2.37 -1.01
C ASP A 186 -9.76 -3.21 0.28
N ASP A 187 -9.77 -4.53 0.14
CA ASP A 187 -9.63 -5.46 1.27
C ASP A 187 -8.22 -5.43 1.86
N ASP A 188 -7.21 -5.02 1.09
CA ASP A 188 -5.87 -4.80 1.60
C ASP A 188 -5.78 -3.48 2.38
N LEU A 189 -5.60 -3.60 3.70
CA LEU A 189 -5.53 -2.45 4.61
C LEU A 189 -4.45 -1.43 4.22
N TRP A 190 -3.35 -1.85 3.58
CA TRP A 190 -2.26 -0.96 3.17
C TRP A 190 -2.63 -0.13 1.96
N VAL A 191 -3.47 -0.67 1.08
CA VAL A 191 -4.04 0.04 -0.07
C VAL A 191 -5.06 1.08 0.41
N ALA A 192 -5.95 0.68 1.31
CA ALA A 192 -6.89 1.62 1.95
C ALA A 192 -6.15 2.71 2.73
N ARG A 193 -5.08 2.35 3.45
CA ARG A 193 -4.19 3.31 4.14
C ARG A 193 -3.51 4.27 3.17
N ALA A 194 -3.05 3.79 2.02
CA ALA A 194 -2.47 4.67 1.00
C ALA A 194 -3.50 5.69 0.48
N ALA A 195 -4.75 5.26 0.24
CA ALA A 195 -5.83 6.16 -0.14
C ALA A 195 -6.14 7.21 0.94
N LEU A 196 -6.14 6.84 2.23
CA LEU A 196 -6.33 7.79 3.34
C LEU A 196 -5.22 8.87 3.42
N LEU A 197 -3.99 8.51 3.02
CA LEU A 197 -2.80 9.35 3.21
C LEU A 197 -2.32 10.06 1.93
N HIS A 198 -2.89 9.79 0.75
CA HIS A 198 -2.36 10.38 -0.49
C HIS A 198 -2.43 11.92 -0.52
N GLN A 199 -3.44 12.52 0.13
CA GLN A 199 -3.60 13.99 0.21
C GLN A 199 -2.81 14.65 1.35
N LEU A 200 -2.05 13.89 2.15
CA LEU A 200 -1.49 14.38 3.42
C LEU A 200 -0.61 15.64 3.28
N SER A 201 -0.03 15.88 2.11
CA SER A 201 0.83 17.04 1.84
C SER A 201 0.17 18.14 0.99
N TYR A 202 -1.13 18.03 0.69
CA TYR A 202 -1.82 18.93 -0.25
C TYR A 202 -2.13 20.30 0.34
N LYS A 203 -2.28 20.41 1.66
CA LYS A 203 -2.63 21.66 2.37
C LYS A 203 -3.92 22.26 1.81
N ASP A 204 -3.88 23.51 1.35
CA ASP A 204 -5.04 24.23 0.78
C ASP A 204 -5.64 23.54 -0.46
N ARG A 205 -4.88 22.63 -1.10
CA ARG A 205 -5.36 21.84 -2.25
C ARG A 205 -6.05 20.53 -1.86
N THR A 206 -6.24 20.26 -0.57
CA THR A 206 -6.90 19.04 -0.11
C THR A 206 -8.38 19.07 -0.49
N ASP A 207 -8.85 18.02 -1.16
CA ASP A 207 -10.28 17.74 -1.32
C ASP A 207 -10.81 17.22 0.03
N ALA A 208 -11.35 18.16 0.81
CA ALA A 208 -11.83 17.93 2.17
C ALA A 208 -13.02 16.95 2.21
N ASP A 209 -13.96 17.09 1.27
CA ASP A 209 -15.14 16.22 1.18
C ASP A 209 -14.72 14.77 0.97
N ARG A 210 -13.74 14.54 0.09
CA ARG A 210 -13.18 13.20 -0.14
C ARG A 210 -12.38 12.70 1.06
N LEU A 211 -11.57 13.53 1.68
CA LEU A 211 -10.83 13.17 2.89
C LEU A 211 -11.79 12.72 4.00
N PHE A 212 -12.84 13.50 4.27
CA PHE A 212 -13.87 13.17 5.26
C PHE A 212 -14.68 11.94 4.85
N GLY A 213 -15.05 11.81 3.58
CA GLY A 213 -15.73 10.65 3.04
C GLY A 213 -14.92 9.36 3.19
N TYR A 214 -13.61 9.40 2.96
CA TYR A 214 -12.71 8.27 3.14
C TYR A 214 -12.59 7.88 4.61
N CYS A 215 -12.45 8.87 5.50
CA CYS A 215 -12.48 8.64 6.95
C CYS A 215 -13.78 7.94 7.36
N LEU A 216 -14.94 8.44 6.92
CA LEU A 216 -16.24 7.83 7.24
C LEU A 216 -16.36 6.39 6.71
N ARG A 217 -15.91 6.14 5.48
CA ARG A 217 -15.95 4.79 4.88
C ARG A 217 -15.14 3.79 5.70
N GLN A 218 -14.03 4.22 6.29
CA GLN A 218 -13.13 3.39 7.09
C GLN A 218 -13.34 3.54 8.61
N ALA A 219 -14.39 4.24 9.06
CA ALA A 219 -14.58 4.60 10.47
C ALA A 219 -14.66 3.38 11.41
N SER A 220 -15.30 2.31 10.94
CA SER A 220 -15.48 1.05 11.68
C SER A 220 -14.35 0.04 11.49
N HIS A 221 -13.30 0.36 10.71
CA HIS A 221 -12.23 -0.59 10.42
C HIS A 221 -11.56 -1.07 11.73
N PRO A 222 -11.37 -2.38 11.93
CA PRO A 222 -10.86 -2.91 13.20
C PRO A 222 -9.35 -2.68 13.38
N ASP A 223 -8.61 -2.62 12.27
CA ASP A 223 -7.14 -2.56 12.29
C ASP A 223 -6.58 -1.25 12.88
N PHE A 224 -5.48 -1.41 13.62
CA PHE A 224 -4.76 -0.31 14.27
C PHE A 224 -4.19 0.70 13.28
N PHE A 225 -3.58 0.25 12.18
CA PHE A 225 -2.95 1.13 11.21
C PHE A 225 -3.98 1.94 10.44
N VAL A 226 -5.12 1.38 10.06
CA VAL A 226 -6.19 2.16 9.41
C VAL A 226 -6.72 3.25 10.35
N ARG A 227 -6.99 2.91 11.62
CA ARG A 227 -7.43 3.91 12.63
C ARG A 227 -6.40 5.03 12.83
N LYS A 228 -5.11 4.68 12.87
CA LYS A 228 -4.03 5.67 12.94
C LYS A 228 -3.95 6.54 11.68
N ALA A 229 -4.22 6.00 10.50
CA ALA A 229 -4.26 6.77 9.26
C ALA A 229 -5.39 7.81 9.28
N ILE A 230 -6.59 7.43 9.71
CA ILE A 230 -7.74 8.33 9.88
C ILE A 230 -7.37 9.49 10.82
N GLY A 231 -6.87 9.17 12.02
CA GLY A 231 -6.47 10.20 12.97
C GLY A 231 -5.37 11.12 12.45
N TRP A 232 -4.38 10.56 11.72
CA TRP A 232 -3.28 11.34 11.16
C TRP A 232 -3.72 12.24 10.00
N THR A 233 -4.52 11.75 9.06
CA THR A 233 -4.98 12.55 7.92
C THR A 233 -5.82 13.75 8.40
N LEU A 234 -6.72 13.53 9.38
CA LEU A 234 -7.48 14.59 10.03
C LEU A 234 -6.57 15.58 10.77
N ARG A 235 -5.61 15.09 11.57
CA ARG A 235 -4.65 15.95 12.28
C ARG A 235 -3.81 16.80 11.34
N GLU A 236 -3.40 16.23 10.22
CA GLU A 236 -2.58 16.96 9.26
C GLU A 236 -3.40 18.03 8.56
N TYR A 237 -4.63 17.69 8.13
CA TYR A 237 -5.52 18.66 7.50
C TYR A 237 -5.94 19.79 8.45
N ALA A 238 -6.07 19.50 9.75
CA ALA A 238 -6.34 20.49 10.79
C ALA A 238 -5.26 21.60 10.90
N LYS A 239 -4.05 21.39 10.37
CA LYS A 239 -3.03 22.45 10.27
C LYS A 239 -3.37 23.50 9.20
N THR A 240 -4.26 23.15 8.27
CA THR A 240 -4.73 24.00 7.18
C THR A 240 -6.12 24.54 7.52
N ASP A 241 -7.07 23.66 7.85
CA ASP A 241 -8.44 24.03 8.20
C ASP A 241 -8.86 23.33 9.51
N PRO A 242 -8.53 23.93 10.68
CA PRO A 242 -8.87 23.35 11.97
C PRO A 242 -10.38 23.33 12.24
N ASP A 243 -11.12 24.33 11.73
CA ASP A 243 -12.55 24.48 12.01
C ASP A 243 -13.37 23.44 11.24
N ALA A 244 -13.00 23.15 9.98
CA ALA A 244 -13.60 22.05 9.23
C ALA A 244 -13.42 20.70 9.93
N VAL A 245 -12.23 20.42 10.47
CA VAL A 245 -11.96 19.18 11.20
C VAL A 245 -12.74 19.11 12.52
N ARG A 246 -12.84 20.22 13.27
CA ARG A 246 -13.69 20.28 14.48
C ARG A 246 -15.15 20.03 14.15
N ALA A 247 -15.69 20.73 13.15
CA ALA A 247 -17.09 20.59 12.74
C ALA A 247 -17.39 19.14 12.29
N PHE A 248 -16.47 18.54 11.53
CA PHE A 248 -16.57 17.14 11.10
C PHE A 248 -16.59 16.18 12.30
N LEU A 249 -15.65 16.32 13.24
CA LEU A 249 -15.58 15.45 14.42
C LEU A 249 -16.73 15.69 15.41
N ALA A 250 -17.25 16.91 15.52
CA ALA A 250 -18.43 17.19 16.33
C ALA A 250 -19.66 16.43 15.81
N ARG A 251 -19.81 16.36 14.47
CA ARG A 251 -20.94 15.66 13.82
C ARG A 251 -20.76 14.15 13.80
N GLU A 252 -19.58 13.67 13.38
CA GLU A 252 -19.35 12.26 13.03
C GLU A 252 -18.45 11.52 14.02
N GLY A 253 -17.84 12.22 14.98
CA GLY A 253 -16.80 11.70 15.90
C GLY A 253 -17.17 10.41 16.61
N HIS A 254 -18.46 10.25 16.96
CA HIS A 254 -19.01 9.08 17.65
C HIS A 254 -18.90 7.77 16.84
N ARG A 255 -18.70 7.85 15.52
CA ARG A 255 -18.56 6.69 14.63
C ARG A 255 -17.12 6.15 14.59
N PHE A 256 -16.16 6.95 15.03
CA PHE A 256 -14.74 6.61 14.96
C PHE A 256 -14.27 5.89 16.22
N ALA A 257 -13.25 5.05 16.07
CA ALA A 257 -12.54 4.51 17.21
C ALA A 257 -11.98 5.66 18.08
N PRO A 258 -11.99 5.54 19.43
CA PRO A 258 -11.45 6.57 20.33
C PRO A 258 -10.00 6.94 20.01
N LEU A 259 -9.20 5.99 19.50
CA LEU A 259 -7.84 6.23 19.04
C LEU A 259 -7.78 7.27 17.92
N SER A 260 -8.62 7.13 16.89
CA SER A 260 -8.64 8.03 15.73
C SER A 260 -8.97 9.46 16.15
N VAL A 261 -9.98 9.63 17.02
CA VAL A 261 -10.40 10.94 17.54
C VAL A 261 -9.28 11.60 18.35
N ARG A 262 -8.66 10.86 19.30
CA ARG A 262 -7.53 11.39 20.08
C ARG A 262 -6.34 11.80 19.20
N GLU A 263 -6.04 11.03 18.18
CA GLU A 263 -4.95 11.35 17.25
C GLU A 263 -5.25 12.60 16.43
N ALA A 264 -6.50 12.77 15.98
CA ALA A 264 -6.94 13.93 15.21
C ALA A 264 -6.86 15.24 16.04
N LEU A 265 -7.24 15.19 17.32
CA LEU A 265 -7.35 16.37 18.18
C LEU A 265 -6.03 16.82 18.84
N LYS A 266 -4.93 16.07 18.69
CA LYS A 266 -3.68 16.27 19.46
C LYS A 266 -3.10 17.70 19.43
N HIS A 267 -3.39 18.49 18.38
CA HIS A 267 -2.87 19.86 18.22
C HIS A 267 -3.96 20.91 18.03
N LEU A 268 -5.24 20.54 18.20
CA LEU A 268 -6.34 21.46 17.97
C LEU A 268 -6.62 22.37 19.18
N GLY A 269 -6.01 22.15 20.35
CA GLY A 269 -6.38 22.86 21.57
C GLY A 269 -7.85 22.56 21.97
N PRO A 270 -8.28 23.02 23.16
CA PRO A 270 -9.68 22.94 23.56
C PRO A 270 -10.61 23.68 22.58
#